data_AF-A0A9W4NJL1-F1
#
_entry.id   AF-A0A9W4NJL1-F1
#
_cell.length_a   1.000
_cell.length_b   1.000
_cell.length_c   1.000
_cell.angle_alpha   90.00
_cell.angle_beta   90.00
_cell.angle_gamma   90.00
#
_symmetry.space_group_name_H-M   'P 1'
#
loop_
_entity.id
_entity.type
_entity.pdbx_description
1 polymer ?
#
loop_
_entity_poly.entity_id
_entity_poly.type
_entity_poly.pdbx_seq_one_letter_code
_entity_poly.pdbx_strand_id
1 'polypeptide(L)'
;MKTQPHPSLPQHIGSPVTILDASRRDPFSSLPMEYDSTDIELADYWRNKLTYWSGQNVHVKNQIFRTAMGHPLSFKAVVLSYCARWKAQLYGMTDSDEIQRHVRQAAKLIEEATSGSAIVSPDDLVMALGGMALQEERFGSKEQAQQYVERAVKVLRPRTGSNPAVETFIHYIRYLMTPEVPTPNPADQKWLTTFLRAAKDLMHRHNTPEYLRQAPHRVHAFEMASPLFTLLSSGPRPSQVPQASRVYVVRDAQTQEPSRTASLIYITAALWDYQESPSKTDRFLRYLWTLVKQHHLDRDPACETLLWLLLEEGCDSDLRDPERGWSTGELLKVHKQLRPDLQFLWNEILMNFLSFQTPIRGIEAFEEELLHSTSQ
;
A
#
# COMPACT_ATOMS: atom_id res chain seq x y z
N MET A 1 -73.30 28.82 -7.88
CA MET A 1 -72.11 29.65 -7.64
C MET A 1 -70.88 28.74 -7.71
N LYS A 2 -69.81 29.14 -8.42
CA LYS A 2 -68.60 28.31 -8.57
C LYS A 2 -67.59 28.64 -7.48
N THR A 3 -66.97 27.61 -6.91
CA THR A 3 -65.85 27.72 -5.95
C THR A 3 -64.58 28.24 -6.62
N GLN A 4 -63.86 29.13 -5.93
CA GLN A 4 -62.52 29.56 -6.33
C GLN A 4 -61.46 28.58 -5.80
N PRO A 5 -60.43 28.23 -6.58
CA PRO A 5 -59.25 27.54 -6.07
C PRO A 5 -58.23 28.55 -5.50
N HIS A 6 -57.54 28.15 -4.42
CA HIS A 6 -56.44 28.91 -3.84
C HIS A 6 -55.22 28.94 -4.79
N PRO A 7 -54.43 30.04 -4.82
CA PRO A 7 -53.15 30.07 -5.53
C PRO A 7 -52.09 29.24 -4.80
N SER A 8 -51.39 28.40 -5.55
CA SER A 8 -50.23 27.63 -5.07
C SER A 8 -49.00 28.54 -4.85
N LEU A 9 -48.23 28.23 -3.81
CA LEU A 9 -46.96 28.90 -3.52
C LEU A 9 -45.93 28.63 -4.65
N PRO A 10 -45.09 29.61 -5.03
CA PRO A 10 -44.04 29.40 -6.03
C PRO A 10 -43.04 28.32 -5.58
N GLN A 11 -42.70 27.42 -6.50
CA GLN A 11 -41.62 26.46 -6.28
C GLN A 11 -40.29 27.20 -6.09
N HIS A 12 -39.50 26.77 -5.12
CA HIS A 12 -38.21 27.36 -4.81
C HIS A 12 -37.22 27.01 -5.94
N ILE A 13 -37.08 27.91 -6.92
CA ILE A 13 -36.06 27.78 -7.98
C ILE A 13 -34.70 27.86 -7.28
N GLY A 14 -33.94 26.76 -7.33
CA GLY A 14 -32.59 26.69 -6.77
C GLY A 14 -31.65 27.68 -7.46
N SER A 15 -30.62 28.13 -6.74
CA SER A 15 -29.62 29.07 -7.29
C SER A 15 -28.99 28.53 -8.57
N PRO A 16 -28.70 29.39 -9.57
CA PRO A 16 -28.15 28.94 -10.85
C PRO A 16 -26.79 28.27 -10.67
N VAL A 17 -26.65 27.06 -11.23
CA VAL A 17 -25.42 26.28 -11.21
C VAL A 17 -24.35 27.03 -11.99
N THR A 18 -23.25 27.41 -11.34
CA THR A 18 -22.14 28.09 -12.00
C THR A 18 -21.23 27.09 -12.74
N ILE A 19 -20.40 27.57 -13.66
CA ILE A 19 -19.40 26.72 -14.34
C ILE A 19 -18.44 26.05 -13.34
N LEU A 20 -18.16 26.69 -12.20
CA LEU A 20 -17.35 26.15 -11.11
C LEU A 20 -18.09 25.06 -10.29
N ASP A 21 -19.42 25.12 -10.21
CA ASP A 21 -20.24 24.03 -9.64
C ASP A 21 -20.33 22.85 -10.62
N ALA A 22 -20.43 23.14 -11.92
CA ALA A 22 -20.47 22.13 -12.98
C ALA A 22 -19.15 21.35 -13.09
N SER A 23 -17.99 21.96 -12.81
CA SER A 23 -16.71 21.24 -12.76
C SER A 23 -16.49 20.42 -11.48
N ARG A 24 -17.31 20.63 -10.44
CA ARG A 24 -17.24 19.88 -9.17
C ARG A 24 -18.23 18.72 -9.10
N ARG A 25 -19.35 18.82 -9.81
CA ARG A 25 -20.30 17.71 -9.94
C ARG A 25 -19.75 16.67 -10.90
N ASP A 26 -19.90 15.39 -10.57
CA ASP A 26 -19.70 14.31 -11.52
C ASP A 26 -20.70 14.47 -12.69
N PRO A 27 -20.27 14.82 -13.91
CA PRO A 27 -21.18 15.15 -15.00
C PRO A 27 -21.86 13.91 -15.61
N PHE A 28 -21.44 12.70 -15.21
CA PHE A 28 -21.95 11.43 -15.73
C PHE A 28 -22.65 10.58 -14.67
N SER A 29 -22.71 11.04 -13.41
CA SER A 29 -23.22 10.26 -12.27
C SER A 29 -22.57 8.87 -12.16
N SER A 30 -21.24 8.84 -12.28
CA SER A 30 -20.43 7.62 -12.38
C SER A 30 -20.16 6.92 -11.05
N LEU A 31 -20.35 7.61 -9.91
CA LEU A 31 -20.17 7.03 -8.58
C LEU A 31 -21.20 5.90 -8.32
N PRO A 32 -20.82 4.82 -7.61
CA PRO A 32 -21.61 3.58 -7.54
C PRO A 32 -22.84 3.65 -6.62
N MET A 33 -23.22 4.82 -6.10
CA MET A 33 -24.32 5.00 -5.17
C MET A 33 -24.91 6.41 -5.28
N GLU A 34 -26.13 6.63 -4.79
CA GLU A 34 -26.66 7.99 -4.60
C GLU A 34 -25.74 8.77 -3.64
N TYR A 35 -25.37 10.00 -4.03
CA TYR A 35 -24.41 10.84 -3.33
C TYR A 35 -25.01 12.20 -3.00
N ASP A 36 -24.66 12.74 -1.84
CA ASP A 36 -24.86 14.16 -1.52
C ASP A 36 -23.65 15.01 -1.93
N SER A 37 -23.72 16.34 -1.76
CA SER A 37 -22.61 17.25 -2.10
C SER A 37 -21.34 16.99 -1.28
N THR A 38 -21.49 16.40 -0.09
CA THR A 38 -20.40 16.05 0.83
C THR A 38 -19.68 14.81 0.33
N ASP A 39 -20.43 13.79 -0.11
CA ASP A 39 -19.88 12.57 -0.69
C ASP A 39 -19.03 12.87 -1.94
N ILE A 40 -19.47 13.82 -2.78
CA ILE A 40 -18.68 14.32 -3.92
C ILE A 40 -17.39 15.01 -3.44
N GLU A 41 -17.47 15.87 -2.41
CA GLU A 41 -16.29 16.56 -1.85
C GLU A 41 -15.25 15.55 -1.32
N LEU A 42 -15.69 14.49 -0.64
CA LEU A 42 -14.83 13.41 -0.14
C LEU A 42 -14.17 12.62 -1.28
N ALA A 43 -14.89 12.38 -2.38
CA ALA A 43 -14.31 11.77 -3.58
C ALA A 43 -13.31 12.68 -4.31
N ASP A 44 -13.52 14.01 -4.31
CA ASP A 44 -12.54 15.00 -4.80
C ASP A 44 -11.30 15.05 -3.91
N TYR A 45 -11.48 15.05 -2.58
CA TYR A 45 -10.38 14.98 -1.62
C TYR A 45 -9.50 13.76 -1.87
N TRP A 46 -10.07 12.57 -2.06
CA TRP A 46 -9.32 11.38 -2.46
C TRP A 46 -8.52 11.67 -3.73
N ARG A 47 -9.17 12.08 -4.81
CA ARG A 47 -8.55 12.18 -6.14
C ARG A 47 -7.44 13.24 -6.17
N ASN A 48 -7.73 14.43 -5.65
CA ASN A 48 -6.99 15.66 -5.98
C ASN A 48 -6.24 16.33 -4.81
N LYS A 49 -6.52 15.96 -3.55
CA LYS A 49 -5.93 16.63 -2.37
C LYS A 49 -5.06 15.70 -1.54
N LEU A 50 -5.63 14.59 -1.09
CA LEU A 50 -4.98 13.57 -0.26
C LEU A 50 -3.61 13.18 -0.83
N THR A 51 -2.53 13.43 -0.08
CA THR A 51 -1.17 13.15 -0.54
C THR A 51 -0.32 12.49 0.56
N TYR A 52 0.74 11.80 0.16
CA TYR A 52 1.72 11.19 1.05
C TYR A 52 3.00 12.02 1.07
N TRP A 53 3.91 11.75 2.00
CA TRP A 53 5.22 12.42 2.05
C TRP A 53 6.04 12.18 0.78
N SER A 54 5.89 11.01 0.14
CA SER A 54 6.46 10.68 -1.18
C SER A 54 5.74 11.32 -2.38
N GLY A 55 4.63 12.05 -2.15
CA GLY A 55 3.87 12.72 -3.21
C GLY A 55 2.49 12.13 -3.45
N GLN A 56 1.95 12.35 -4.65
CA GLN A 56 0.58 11.98 -4.98
C GLN A 56 0.36 10.49 -5.15
N ASN A 57 1.35 9.67 -5.54
CA ASN A 57 1.17 8.22 -5.76
C ASN A 57 -0.04 7.91 -6.68
N VAL A 58 -0.09 8.60 -7.82
CA VAL A 58 -1.27 8.67 -8.72
C VAL A 58 -1.72 7.27 -9.19
N HIS A 59 -0.77 6.37 -9.48
CA HIS A 59 -1.09 4.98 -9.86
C HIS A 59 -1.86 4.26 -8.75
N VAL A 60 -1.27 4.18 -7.55
CA VAL A 60 -1.87 3.54 -6.37
C VAL A 60 -3.27 4.08 -6.08
N LYS A 61 -3.42 5.41 -6.02
CA LYS A 61 -4.71 6.06 -5.76
C LYS A 61 -5.75 5.76 -6.82
N ASN A 62 -5.36 5.71 -8.10
CA ASN A 62 -6.27 5.42 -9.20
C ASN A 62 -6.70 3.96 -9.22
N GLN A 63 -5.79 3.02 -8.93
CA GLN A 63 -6.12 1.59 -8.85
C GLN A 63 -7.09 1.33 -7.70
N ILE A 64 -6.76 1.79 -6.48
CA ILE A 64 -7.64 1.67 -5.31
C ILE A 64 -9.02 2.30 -5.58
N PHE A 65 -9.07 3.51 -6.17
CA PHE A 65 -10.34 4.16 -6.50
C PHE A 65 -11.15 3.33 -7.51
N ARG A 66 -10.54 2.87 -8.61
CA ARG A 66 -11.22 2.05 -9.62
C ARG A 66 -11.75 0.74 -9.05
N THR A 67 -10.98 0.05 -8.22
CA THR A 67 -11.42 -1.20 -7.58
C THR A 67 -12.55 -0.93 -6.58
N ALA A 68 -12.45 0.13 -5.76
CA ALA A 68 -13.50 0.51 -4.82
C ALA A 68 -14.81 0.96 -5.50
N MET A 69 -14.74 1.52 -6.70
CA MET A 69 -15.91 1.88 -7.52
C MET A 69 -16.73 0.66 -8.00
N GLY A 70 -16.24 -0.57 -7.83
CA GLY A 70 -16.97 -1.79 -8.19
C GLY A 70 -18.29 -1.99 -7.42
N HIS A 71 -18.38 -1.47 -6.19
CA HIS A 71 -19.56 -1.67 -5.34
C HIS A 71 -19.74 -0.55 -4.29
N PRO A 72 -20.99 -0.12 -3.97
CA PRO A 72 -21.29 0.91 -2.97
C PRO A 72 -20.57 0.75 -1.62
N LEU A 73 -20.53 -0.47 -1.09
CA LEU A 73 -19.92 -0.76 0.22
C LEU A 73 -18.42 -0.47 0.20
N SER A 74 -17.72 -0.96 -0.83
CA SER A 74 -16.28 -0.81 -0.99
C SER A 74 -15.92 0.66 -1.21
N PHE A 75 -16.67 1.38 -2.05
CA PHE A 75 -16.48 2.82 -2.25
C PHE A 75 -16.68 3.61 -0.94
N LYS A 76 -17.73 3.30 -0.17
CA LYS A 76 -18.00 3.97 1.11
C LYS A 76 -16.90 3.71 2.15
N ALA A 77 -16.41 2.47 2.26
CA ALA A 77 -15.41 2.06 3.25
C ALA A 77 -13.96 2.43 2.89
N VAL A 78 -13.62 2.51 1.60
CA VAL A 78 -12.25 2.76 1.12
C VAL A 78 -12.02 4.24 0.78
N VAL A 79 -13.02 4.91 0.19
CA VAL A 79 -12.90 6.30 -0.27
C VAL A 79 -13.56 7.26 0.70
N LEU A 80 -14.87 7.10 0.96
CA LEU A 80 -15.64 8.11 1.70
C LEU A 80 -15.29 8.16 3.19
N SER A 81 -15.33 7.04 3.92
CA SER A 81 -15.01 7.03 5.36
C SER A 81 -13.55 7.39 5.62
N TYR A 82 -12.63 6.91 4.78
CA TYR A 82 -11.21 7.26 4.84
C TYR A 82 -11.02 8.78 4.68
N CYS A 83 -11.63 9.38 3.65
CA CYS A 83 -11.51 10.82 3.42
C CYS A 83 -12.21 11.66 4.48
N ALA A 84 -13.32 11.20 5.06
CA ALA A 84 -13.97 11.88 6.18
C ALA A 84 -13.05 11.94 7.41
N ARG A 85 -12.40 10.83 7.76
CA ARG A 85 -11.40 10.78 8.86
C ARG A 85 -10.18 11.64 8.57
N TRP A 86 -9.63 11.57 7.36
CA TRP A 86 -8.50 12.40 6.96
C TRP A 86 -8.84 13.91 6.92
N LYS A 87 -10.03 14.28 6.40
CA LYS A 87 -10.55 15.66 6.39
C LYS A 87 -10.73 16.18 7.81
N ALA A 88 -11.23 15.37 8.72
CA ALA A 88 -11.30 15.73 10.13
C ALA A 88 -9.90 15.97 10.74
N GLN A 89 -8.94 15.06 10.52
CA GLN A 89 -7.54 15.23 10.95
C GLN A 89 -6.90 16.52 10.37
N LEU A 90 -7.16 16.82 9.10
CA LEU A 90 -6.70 18.02 8.39
C LEU A 90 -7.14 19.30 9.10
N TYR A 91 -8.40 19.35 9.54
CA TYR A 91 -9.01 20.51 10.24
C TYR A 91 -8.96 20.41 11.78
N GLY A 92 -8.25 19.42 12.36
CA GLY A 92 -8.12 19.27 13.81
C GLY A 92 -9.38 18.80 14.54
N MET A 93 -10.32 18.18 13.82
CA MET A 93 -11.55 17.60 14.36
C MET A 93 -11.32 16.12 14.71
N THR A 94 -11.70 15.69 15.91
CA THR A 94 -11.51 14.31 16.39
C THR A 94 -12.76 13.44 16.27
N ASP A 95 -13.95 14.05 16.31
CA ASP A 95 -15.23 13.38 16.13
C ASP A 95 -16.17 14.33 15.39
N SER A 96 -16.80 13.86 14.31
CA SER A 96 -17.72 14.65 13.49
C SER A 96 -18.85 13.77 12.98
N ASP A 97 -20.04 14.36 12.81
CA ASP A 97 -21.20 13.65 12.28
C ASP A 97 -20.94 13.02 10.90
N GLU A 98 -20.06 13.65 10.11
CA GLU A 98 -19.58 13.13 8.82
C GLU A 98 -18.78 11.82 9.00
N ILE A 99 -17.79 11.78 9.90
CA ILE A 99 -17.06 10.54 10.23
C ILE A 99 -18.05 9.49 10.74
N GLN A 100 -18.88 9.85 11.73
CA GLN A 100 -19.81 8.92 12.36
C GLN A 100 -20.80 8.32 11.34
N ARG A 101 -21.34 9.15 10.42
CA ARG A 101 -22.20 8.72 9.31
C ARG A 101 -21.49 7.66 8.47
N HIS A 102 -20.31 7.96 7.94
CA HIS A 102 -19.63 7.05 7.02
C HIS A 102 -19.13 5.77 7.68
N VAL A 103 -18.47 5.88 8.84
CA VAL A 103 -17.88 4.74 9.54
C VAL A 103 -18.96 3.79 10.04
N ARG A 104 -20.02 4.29 10.69
CA ARG A 104 -21.13 3.43 11.18
C ARG A 104 -21.89 2.77 10.03
N GLN A 105 -22.12 3.48 8.92
CA GLN A 105 -22.77 2.90 7.74
C GLN A 105 -21.91 1.81 7.09
N ALA A 106 -20.60 2.05 6.90
CA ALA A 106 -19.68 1.06 6.35
C ALA A 106 -19.59 -0.19 7.24
N ALA A 107 -19.42 -0.01 8.56
CA ALA A 107 -19.41 -1.12 9.52
C ALA A 107 -20.73 -1.91 9.51
N LYS A 108 -21.89 -1.22 9.53
CA LYS A 108 -23.20 -1.88 9.44
C LYS A 108 -23.35 -2.73 8.18
N LEU A 109 -23.00 -2.19 7.01
CA LEU A 109 -23.08 -2.89 5.72
C LEU A 109 -22.10 -4.09 5.66
N ILE A 110 -20.93 -3.98 6.29
CA ILE A 110 -19.99 -5.11 6.45
C ILE A 110 -20.60 -6.22 7.31
N GLU A 111 -21.27 -5.89 8.42
CA GLU A 111 -21.94 -6.90 9.25
C GLU A 111 -23.13 -7.54 8.53
N GLU A 112 -23.96 -6.76 7.83
CA GLU A 112 -25.07 -7.28 7.00
C GLU A 112 -24.58 -8.20 5.87
N ALA A 113 -23.42 -7.90 5.26
CA ALA A 113 -22.78 -8.79 4.30
C ALA A 113 -22.19 -10.05 4.97
N THR A 114 -21.58 -9.91 6.15
CA THR A 114 -20.97 -11.02 6.90
C THR A 114 -22.04 -12.00 7.44
N SER A 115 -23.22 -11.51 7.82
CA SER A 115 -24.35 -12.34 8.24
C SER A 115 -25.14 -12.97 7.08
N GLY A 116 -24.77 -12.68 5.83
CA GLY A 116 -25.54 -13.08 4.64
C GLY A 116 -26.89 -12.38 4.49
N SER A 117 -27.12 -11.29 5.23
CA SER A 117 -28.34 -10.46 5.15
C SER A 117 -28.33 -9.52 3.95
N ALA A 118 -27.14 -9.19 3.42
CA ALA A 118 -26.95 -8.49 2.15
C ALA A 118 -26.12 -9.36 1.19
N ILE A 119 -26.54 -9.45 -0.07
CA ILE A 119 -25.77 -10.13 -1.12
C ILE A 119 -24.67 -9.17 -1.60
N VAL A 120 -23.43 -9.46 -1.21
CA VAL A 120 -22.23 -8.70 -1.60
C VAL A 120 -21.18 -9.71 -2.09
N SER A 121 -20.43 -9.38 -3.14
CA SER A 121 -19.35 -10.28 -3.57
C SER A 121 -18.27 -10.36 -2.47
N PRO A 122 -17.59 -11.50 -2.27
CA PRO A 122 -16.59 -11.56 -1.20
C PRO A 122 -15.36 -10.69 -1.53
N ASP A 123 -15.17 -10.28 -2.78
CA ASP A 123 -14.14 -9.30 -3.19
C ASP A 123 -14.48 -7.90 -2.69
N ASP A 124 -15.74 -7.47 -2.85
CA ASP A 124 -16.22 -6.17 -2.38
C ASP A 124 -16.20 -6.10 -0.84
N LEU A 125 -16.54 -7.21 -0.18
CA LEU A 125 -16.41 -7.36 1.27
C LEU A 125 -14.94 -7.28 1.73
N VAL A 126 -14.02 -7.96 1.04
CA VAL A 126 -12.58 -7.89 1.32
C VAL A 126 -12.05 -6.46 1.13
N MET A 127 -12.42 -5.77 0.04
CA MET A 127 -12.09 -4.35 -0.16
C MET A 127 -12.60 -3.47 0.99
N ALA A 128 -13.85 -3.70 1.43
CA ALA A 128 -14.44 -2.92 2.50
C ALA A 128 -13.75 -3.16 3.85
N LEU A 129 -13.49 -4.42 4.21
CA LEU A 129 -12.72 -4.81 5.39
C LEU A 129 -11.30 -4.21 5.36
N GLY A 130 -10.62 -4.23 4.20
CA GLY A 130 -9.32 -3.60 4.01
C GLY A 130 -9.36 -2.07 4.20
N GLY A 131 -10.37 -1.39 3.64
CA GLY A 131 -10.59 0.04 3.83
C GLY A 131 -10.77 0.41 5.30
N MET A 132 -11.60 -0.36 6.02
CA MET A 132 -11.80 -0.22 7.47
C MET A 132 -10.48 -0.45 8.24
N ALA A 133 -9.72 -1.49 7.90
CA ALA A 133 -8.43 -1.77 8.55
C ALA A 133 -7.44 -0.60 8.39
N LEU A 134 -7.30 -0.06 7.18
CA LEU A 134 -6.37 1.04 6.89
C LEU A 134 -6.72 2.34 7.62
N GLN A 135 -8.00 2.66 7.78
CA GLN A 135 -8.43 3.86 8.50
C GLN A 135 -8.44 3.69 10.02
N GLU A 136 -8.57 2.47 10.54
CA GLU A 136 -8.38 2.18 11.96
C GLU A 136 -6.90 2.27 12.33
N GLU A 137 -6.00 1.68 11.53
CA GLU A 137 -4.54 1.72 11.75
C GLU A 137 -3.99 3.17 11.84
N ARG A 138 -4.60 4.11 11.10
CA ARG A 138 -4.13 5.50 10.99
C ARG A 138 -4.84 6.50 11.88
N PHE A 139 -6.10 6.26 12.21
CA PHE A 139 -6.96 7.26 12.86
C PHE A 139 -7.75 6.70 14.06
N GLY A 140 -7.60 5.43 14.40
CA GLY A 140 -8.43 4.73 15.38
C GLY A 140 -7.66 3.65 16.15
N SER A 141 -8.26 2.46 16.27
CA SER A 141 -7.74 1.36 17.10
C SER A 141 -6.97 0.34 16.26
N LYS A 142 -5.71 0.07 16.64
CA LYS A 142 -4.88 -0.95 15.96
C LYS A 142 -5.45 -2.35 16.14
N GLU A 143 -6.10 -2.61 17.26
CA GLU A 143 -6.80 -3.85 17.56
C GLU A 143 -7.99 -4.05 16.62
N GLN A 144 -8.77 -3.00 16.33
CA GLN A 144 -9.83 -3.05 15.31
C GLN A 144 -9.26 -3.17 13.90
N ALA A 145 -8.14 -2.50 13.59
CA ALA A 145 -7.45 -2.66 12.32
C ALA A 145 -7.04 -4.12 12.07
N GLN A 146 -6.46 -4.77 13.08
CA GLN A 146 -6.09 -6.18 13.05
C GLN A 146 -7.31 -7.09 12.87
N GLN A 147 -8.40 -6.87 13.61
CA GLN A 147 -9.65 -7.63 13.43
C GLN A 147 -10.21 -7.52 12.01
N TYR A 148 -10.21 -6.32 11.41
CA TYR A 148 -10.67 -6.10 10.05
C TYR A 148 -9.76 -6.78 9.01
N VAL A 149 -8.43 -6.68 9.14
CA VAL A 149 -7.51 -7.31 8.18
C VAL A 149 -7.54 -8.83 8.29
N GLU A 150 -7.70 -9.40 9.49
CA GLU A 150 -7.84 -10.85 9.65
C GLU A 150 -9.12 -11.39 9.02
N ARG A 151 -10.24 -10.66 9.14
CA ARG A 151 -11.50 -11.00 8.45
C ARG A 151 -11.28 -10.96 6.93
N ALA A 152 -10.60 -9.93 6.42
CA ALA A 152 -10.28 -9.83 4.99
C ALA A 152 -9.42 -11.01 4.51
N VAL A 153 -8.35 -11.36 5.25
CA VAL A 153 -7.47 -12.50 4.92
C VAL A 153 -8.22 -13.83 4.97
N LYS A 154 -9.10 -14.06 5.96
CA LYS A 154 -9.93 -15.28 6.06
C LYS A 154 -10.83 -15.49 4.84
N VAL A 155 -11.34 -14.41 4.23
CA VAL A 155 -12.16 -14.46 3.01
C VAL A 155 -11.31 -14.55 1.73
N LEU A 156 -10.16 -13.85 1.68
CA LEU A 156 -9.31 -13.77 0.50
C LEU A 156 -8.41 -14.99 0.31
N ARG A 157 -7.78 -15.51 1.36
CA ARG A 157 -6.71 -16.53 1.28
C ARG A 157 -7.12 -17.86 0.63
N PRO A 158 -8.37 -18.36 0.76
CA PRO A 158 -8.83 -19.54 0.00
C PRO A 158 -9.06 -19.26 -1.50
N ARG A 159 -8.94 -17.99 -1.92
CA ARG A 159 -9.28 -17.46 -3.25
C ARG A 159 -8.14 -16.64 -3.88
N THR A 160 -6.91 -16.83 -3.41
CA THR A 160 -5.67 -16.23 -3.94
C THR A 160 -5.65 -16.28 -5.47
N GLY A 161 -5.30 -15.16 -6.11
CA GLY A 161 -5.26 -15.01 -7.57
C GLY A 161 -6.62 -14.81 -8.26
N SER A 162 -7.77 -14.92 -7.56
CA SER A 162 -9.08 -14.69 -8.21
C SER A 162 -9.35 -13.23 -8.59
N ASN A 163 -8.75 -12.28 -7.88
CA ASN A 163 -8.83 -10.84 -8.20
C ASN A 163 -7.53 -10.12 -7.78
N PRO A 164 -6.56 -9.97 -8.70
CA PRO A 164 -5.25 -9.40 -8.38
C PRO A 164 -5.29 -7.98 -7.79
N ALA A 165 -6.27 -7.15 -8.17
CA ALA A 165 -6.36 -5.78 -7.66
C ALA A 165 -6.79 -5.74 -6.18
N VAL A 166 -7.72 -6.62 -5.79
CA VAL A 166 -8.17 -6.77 -4.40
C VAL A 166 -7.06 -7.40 -3.55
N GLU A 167 -6.37 -8.40 -4.09
CA GLU A 167 -5.23 -9.02 -3.41
C GLU A 167 -4.06 -8.03 -3.21
N THR A 168 -3.70 -7.26 -4.24
CA THR A 168 -2.72 -6.16 -4.17
C THR A 168 -3.06 -5.18 -3.06
N PHE A 169 -4.33 -4.75 -2.97
CA PHE A 169 -4.80 -3.82 -1.96
C PHE A 169 -4.64 -4.39 -0.53
N ILE A 170 -5.00 -5.65 -0.31
CA ILE A 170 -4.86 -6.29 1.02
C ILE A 170 -3.39 -6.48 1.39
N HIS A 171 -2.53 -6.92 0.48
CA HIS A 171 -1.09 -7.00 0.76
C HIS A 171 -0.51 -5.63 1.12
N TYR A 172 -0.83 -4.59 0.32
CA TYR A 172 -0.41 -3.23 0.59
C TYR A 172 -0.84 -2.74 1.99
N ILE A 173 -2.10 -2.98 2.39
CA ILE A 173 -2.57 -2.64 3.75
C ILE A 173 -1.78 -3.40 4.82
N ARG A 174 -1.68 -4.74 4.70
CA ARG A 174 -0.97 -5.59 5.66
C ARG A 174 0.48 -5.14 5.87
N TYR A 175 1.14 -4.66 4.81
CA TYR A 175 2.53 -4.23 4.88
C TYR A 175 2.69 -2.89 5.61
N LEU A 176 1.67 -2.02 5.55
CA LEU A 176 1.66 -0.75 6.25
C LEU A 176 1.33 -0.90 7.74
N MET A 177 0.48 -1.84 8.13
CA MET A 177 0.03 -2.05 9.52
C MET A 177 1.17 -2.30 10.52
N THR A 178 1.10 -1.67 11.69
CA THR A 178 2.08 -1.84 12.78
C THR A 178 1.92 -3.23 13.41
N PRO A 179 3.01 -3.98 13.70
CA PRO A 179 2.90 -5.21 14.48
C PRO A 179 2.47 -4.93 15.93
N GLU A 180 1.60 -5.78 16.47
CA GLU A 180 1.12 -5.67 17.87
C GLU A 180 2.23 -5.99 18.89
N VAL A 181 3.04 -7.01 18.61
CA VAL A 181 4.13 -7.44 19.49
C VAL A 181 5.40 -6.67 19.09
N PRO A 182 6.05 -5.92 20.02
CA PRO A 182 7.14 -5.00 19.69
C PRO A 182 8.52 -5.66 19.60
N THR A 183 8.64 -6.97 19.81
CA THR A 183 9.91 -7.73 19.79
C THR A 183 9.73 -9.08 19.09
N PRO A 184 10.62 -9.46 18.16
CA PRO A 184 10.53 -10.74 17.45
C PRO A 184 10.95 -11.91 18.35
N ASN A 185 10.25 -13.04 18.24
CA ASN A 185 10.59 -14.24 19.01
C ASN A 185 11.86 -14.93 18.44
N PRO A 186 12.50 -15.89 19.13
CA PRO A 186 13.75 -16.52 18.67
C PRO A 186 13.66 -17.22 17.29
N ALA A 187 12.49 -17.75 16.91
CA ALA A 187 12.27 -18.33 15.58
C ALA A 187 12.18 -17.22 14.50
N ASP A 188 11.51 -16.11 14.81
CA ASP A 188 11.41 -14.93 13.96
C ASP A 188 12.80 -14.31 13.69
N GLN A 189 13.61 -14.16 14.75
CA GLN A 189 15.00 -13.70 14.67
C GLN A 189 15.85 -14.62 13.79
N LYS A 190 15.72 -15.94 13.97
CA LYS A 190 16.38 -16.93 13.11
C LYS A 190 15.93 -16.84 11.65
N TRP A 191 14.67 -16.49 11.40
CA TRP A 191 14.16 -16.35 10.04
C TRP A 191 14.77 -15.13 9.32
N LEU A 192 14.83 -13.97 9.98
CA LEU A 192 15.51 -12.77 9.46
C LEU A 192 16.95 -13.05 9.05
N THR A 193 17.70 -13.78 9.87
CA THR A 193 19.12 -14.06 9.64
C THR A 193 19.31 -15.16 8.58
N THR A 194 18.41 -16.13 8.50
CA THR A 194 18.35 -17.11 7.41
C THR A 194 18.10 -16.42 6.06
N PHE A 195 17.21 -15.44 6.01
CA PHE A 195 16.95 -14.66 4.80
C PHE A 195 18.18 -13.86 4.35
N LEU A 196 18.89 -13.20 5.28
CA LEU A 196 20.15 -12.52 4.95
C LEU A 196 21.23 -13.49 4.43
N ARG A 197 21.34 -14.69 5.00
CA ARG A 197 22.26 -15.73 4.51
C ARG A 197 21.90 -16.17 3.09
N ALA A 198 20.62 -16.42 2.80
CA ALA A 198 20.16 -16.72 1.46
C ALA A 198 20.50 -15.59 0.47
N ALA A 199 20.29 -14.33 0.85
CA ALA A 199 20.67 -13.17 0.03
C ALA A 199 22.19 -13.07 -0.22
N LYS A 200 23.03 -13.44 0.76
CA LYS A 200 24.50 -13.53 0.61
C LYS A 200 24.90 -14.64 -0.36
N ASP A 201 24.31 -15.83 -0.25
CA ASP A 201 24.55 -16.94 -1.19
C ASP A 201 24.13 -16.57 -2.62
N LEU A 202 22.99 -15.89 -2.76
CA LEU A 202 22.47 -15.38 -4.03
C LEU A 202 23.42 -14.35 -4.67
N MET A 203 23.95 -13.43 -3.87
CA MET A 203 24.98 -12.48 -4.28
C MET A 203 26.20 -13.22 -4.86
N HIS A 204 26.71 -14.25 -4.18
CA HIS A 204 27.86 -15.01 -4.65
C HIS A 204 27.58 -15.79 -5.94
N ARG A 205 26.41 -16.45 -6.08
CA ARG A 205 26.07 -17.19 -7.31
C ARG A 205 25.86 -16.27 -8.52
N HIS A 206 25.17 -15.14 -8.32
CA HIS A 206 24.88 -14.20 -9.41
C HIS A 206 26.11 -13.38 -9.82
N ASN A 207 27.11 -13.22 -8.94
CA ASN A 207 28.37 -12.51 -9.23
C ASN A 207 29.42 -13.41 -9.91
N THR A 208 29.02 -14.18 -10.91
CA THR A 208 29.92 -15.00 -11.74
C THR A 208 29.86 -14.53 -13.20
N PRO A 209 30.99 -14.50 -13.95
CA PRO A 209 31.00 -14.05 -15.34
C PRO A 209 29.99 -14.81 -16.23
N GLU A 210 29.83 -16.11 -16.00
CA GLU A 210 28.93 -16.99 -16.74
C GLU A 210 27.45 -16.66 -16.49
N TYR A 211 27.10 -16.26 -15.26
CA TYR A 211 25.75 -15.82 -14.90
C TYR A 211 25.49 -14.43 -15.47
N LEU A 212 26.39 -13.47 -15.24
CA LEU A 212 26.23 -12.07 -15.66
C LEU A 212 26.19 -11.92 -17.19
N ARG A 213 26.88 -12.78 -17.95
CA ARG A 213 26.77 -12.84 -19.41
C ARG A 213 25.36 -13.20 -19.89
N GLN A 214 24.60 -13.97 -19.10
CA GLN A 214 23.23 -14.36 -19.41
C GLN A 214 22.19 -13.44 -18.76
N ALA A 215 22.56 -12.74 -17.69
CA ALA A 215 21.74 -11.76 -16.98
C ALA A 215 22.41 -10.38 -16.88
N PRO A 216 22.68 -9.69 -18.02
CA PRO A 216 23.39 -8.41 -18.03
C PRO A 216 22.73 -7.31 -17.18
N HIS A 217 21.40 -7.30 -17.03
CA HIS A 217 20.72 -6.32 -16.18
C HIS A 217 21.08 -6.49 -14.69
N ARG A 218 21.51 -7.69 -14.26
CA ARG A 218 21.90 -7.97 -12.87
C ARG A 218 23.12 -7.17 -12.42
N VAL A 219 24.00 -6.77 -13.34
CA VAL A 219 25.18 -5.93 -13.04
C VAL A 219 24.75 -4.54 -12.58
N HIS A 220 23.88 -3.88 -13.36
CA HIS A 220 23.59 -2.46 -13.22
C HIS A 220 22.28 -2.14 -12.48
N ALA A 221 21.39 -3.13 -12.29
CA ALA A 221 20.08 -2.92 -11.66
C ALA A 221 20.18 -2.20 -10.31
N PHE A 222 21.14 -2.59 -9.46
CA PHE A 222 21.32 -2.04 -8.11
C PHE A 222 22.65 -1.27 -7.96
N GLU A 223 23.26 -0.84 -9.07
CA GLU A 223 24.47 -0.02 -9.01
C GLU A 223 24.18 1.35 -8.36
N MET A 224 25.17 1.94 -7.69
CA MET A 224 25.01 3.25 -7.06
C MET A 224 24.49 4.30 -8.06
N ALA A 225 23.50 5.09 -7.64
CA ALA A 225 22.75 6.04 -8.49
C ALA A 225 21.86 5.42 -9.60
N SER A 226 21.70 4.09 -9.67
CA SER A 226 20.62 3.51 -10.47
C SER A 226 19.24 3.94 -9.92
N PRO A 227 18.17 3.87 -10.74
CA PRO A 227 16.82 4.15 -10.28
C PRO A 227 16.27 3.19 -9.20
N LEU A 228 16.78 1.95 -9.13
CA LEU A 228 16.43 0.97 -8.09
C LEU A 228 17.39 1.00 -6.90
N PHE A 229 18.60 1.57 -7.03
CA PHE A 229 19.41 1.96 -5.88
C PHE A 229 18.82 3.21 -5.21
N THR A 230 18.36 4.17 -6.03
CA THR A 230 17.28 5.10 -5.66
C THR A 230 16.02 4.28 -5.32
N LEU A 231 15.04 4.83 -4.59
CA LEU A 231 13.93 4.06 -3.98
C LEU A 231 14.38 3.10 -2.87
N LEU A 232 15.27 2.13 -3.13
CA LEU A 232 15.58 1.01 -2.21
C LEU A 232 16.67 1.31 -1.17
N SER A 233 17.63 2.18 -1.45
CA SER A 233 18.62 2.61 -0.43
C SER A 233 17.94 3.30 0.77
N SER A 234 18.41 2.99 1.96
CA SER A 234 17.91 3.59 3.21
C SER A 234 18.31 5.06 3.32
N GLY A 235 17.59 5.81 4.16
CA GLY A 235 17.93 7.18 4.53
C GLY A 235 16.85 8.22 4.23
N PRO A 236 16.95 9.41 4.85
CA PRO A 236 15.92 10.44 4.76
C PRO A 236 15.85 11.00 3.33
N ARG A 237 14.67 10.91 2.70
CA ARG A 237 14.40 11.52 1.40
C ARG A 237 13.61 12.82 1.59
N PRO A 238 14.03 13.96 0.99
CA PRO A 238 13.23 15.17 1.03
C PRO A 238 11.90 14.94 0.29
N SER A 239 10.80 15.45 0.87
CA SER A 239 9.50 15.36 0.22
C SER A 239 9.45 16.22 -1.04
N GLN A 240 9.00 15.61 -2.14
CA GLN A 240 8.69 16.30 -3.39
C GLN A 240 7.35 17.08 -3.32
N VAL A 241 6.61 17.01 -2.20
CA VAL A 241 5.36 17.75 -2.01
C VAL A 241 5.66 19.25 -1.88
N PRO A 242 5.12 20.11 -2.78
CA PRO A 242 5.27 21.55 -2.70
C PRO A 242 4.79 22.10 -1.36
N GLN A 243 5.49 23.11 -0.81
CA GLN A 243 5.22 23.60 0.55
C GLN A 243 3.75 23.99 0.78
N ALA A 244 3.10 24.63 -0.19
CA ALA A 244 1.68 25.00 -0.13
C ALA A 244 0.72 23.78 -0.06
N SER A 245 1.14 22.63 -0.58
CA SER A 245 0.36 21.38 -0.58
C SER A 245 0.65 20.47 0.61
N ARG A 246 1.69 20.76 1.42
CA ARG A 246 2.06 19.93 2.59
C ARG A 246 0.98 19.84 3.65
N VAL A 247 0.06 20.81 3.70
CA VAL A 247 -1.12 20.75 4.57
C VAL A 247 -1.97 19.50 4.32
N TYR A 248 -2.01 19.00 3.07
CA TYR A 248 -2.77 17.81 2.67
C TYR A 248 -2.02 16.48 2.85
N VAL A 249 -0.80 16.49 3.39
CA VAL A 249 -0.07 15.25 3.68
C VAL A 249 -0.78 14.53 4.83
N VAL A 250 -1.03 13.22 4.67
CA VAL A 250 -1.51 12.37 5.77
C VAL A 250 -0.49 12.40 6.92
N ARG A 251 -0.92 12.85 8.11
CA ARG A 251 -0.02 12.95 9.27
C ARG A 251 0.27 11.56 9.82
N ASP A 252 1.49 11.40 10.34
CA ASP A 252 1.98 10.21 11.05
C ASP A 252 1.92 8.88 10.25
N ALA A 253 1.66 8.96 8.94
CA ALA A 253 1.63 7.82 8.03
C ALA A 253 3.05 7.43 7.57
N GLN A 254 3.69 6.53 8.32
CA GLN A 254 4.99 5.94 7.97
C GLN A 254 4.87 4.92 6.83
N THR A 255 4.62 5.41 5.60
CA THR A 255 4.41 4.53 4.43
C THR A 255 5.68 4.20 3.67
N GLN A 256 6.67 5.10 3.68
CA GLN A 256 7.85 4.99 2.82
C GLN A 256 8.81 3.88 3.27
N GLU A 257 9.18 3.82 4.55
CA GLU A 257 10.10 2.80 5.07
C GLU A 257 9.54 1.38 4.95
N PRO A 258 8.28 1.07 5.38
CA PRO A 258 7.74 -0.28 5.20
C PRO A 258 7.64 -0.67 3.72
N SER A 259 7.29 0.26 2.83
CA SER A 259 7.23 -0.03 1.39
C SER A 259 8.60 -0.29 0.78
N ARG A 260 9.65 0.39 1.27
CA ARG A 260 11.05 0.14 0.88
C ARG A 260 11.51 -1.24 1.33
N THR A 261 11.37 -1.56 2.62
CA THR A 261 11.73 -2.87 3.18
C THR A 261 10.97 -3.99 2.47
N ALA A 262 9.66 -3.81 2.25
CA ALA A 262 8.84 -4.77 1.51
C ALA A 262 9.36 -5.00 0.09
N SER A 263 9.72 -3.93 -0.62
CA SER A 263 10.27 -4.02 -1.97
C SER A 263 11.62 -4.73 -1.98
N LEU A 264 12.50 -4.47 -1.00
CA LEU A 264 13.78 -5.18 -0.82
C LEU A 264 13.58 -6.69 -0.58
N ILE A 265 12.66 -7.06 0.33
CA ILE A 265 12.30 -8.46 0.60
C ILE A 265 11.75 -9.12 -0.67
N TYR A 266 10.73 -8.53 -1.29
CA TYR A 266 10.03 -9.09 -2.44
C TYR A 266 10.98 -9.29 -3.64
N ILE A 267 11.81 -8.29 -3.95
CA ILE A 267 12.80 -8.38 -5.05
C ILE A 267 13.84 -9.46 -4.75
N THR A 268 14.32 -9.58 -3.51
CA THR A 268 15.28 -10.61 -3.14
C THR A 268 14.67 -12.01 -3.21
N ALA A 269 13.42 -12.18 -2.76
CA ALA A 269 12.67 -13.42 -2.89
C ALA A 269 12.49 -13.81 -4.37
N ALA A 270 12.04 -12.90 -5.23
CA ALA A 270 11.91 -13.16 -6.67
C ALA A 270 13.25 -13.58 -7.31
N LEU A 271 14.35 -12.90 -6.98
CA LEU A 271 15.68 -13.27 -7.47
C LEU A 271 16.15 -14.64 -6.95
N TRP A 272 15.75 -15.04 -5.73
CA TRP A 272 15.98 -16.38 -5.19
C TRP A 272 15.13 -17.43 -5.92
N ASP A 273 13.87 -17.17 -6.23
CA ASP A 273 13.02 -18.07 -7.03
C ASP A 273 13.64 -18.37 -8.41
N TYR A 274 14.39 -17.40 -8.96
CA TYR A 274 15.08 -17.51 -10.26
C TYR A 274 16.58 -17.83 -10.14
N GLN A 275 17.08 -18.24 -8.97
CA GLN A 275 18.51 -18.41 -8.71
C GLN A 275 19.22 -19.34 -9.72
N GLU A 276 18.51 -20.39 -10.20
CA GLU A 276 19.01 -21.34 -11.20
C GLU A 276 18.65 -20.97 -12.65
N SER A 277 18.08 -19.78 -12.90
CA SER A 277 17.63 -19.33 -14.22
C SER A 277 18.02 -17.86 -14.52
N PRO A 278 19.24 -17.63 -15.04
CA PRO A 278 19.71 -16.28 -15.39
C PRO A 278 18.77 -15.52 -16.34
N SER A 279 18.12 -16.23 -17.26
CA SER A 279 17.14 -15.65 -18.20
C SER A 279 15.89 -15.09 -17.49
N LYS A 280 15.38 -15.78 -16.45
CA LYS A 280 14.28 -15.26 -15.64
C LYS A 280 14.70 -14.04 -14.82
N THR A 281 15.89 -14.10 -14.19
CA THR A 281 16.50 -12.96 -13.49
C THR A 281 16.61 -11.73 -14.39
N ASP A 282 17.12 -11.88 -15.62
CA ASP A 282 17.27 -10.74 -16.55
C ASP A 282 15.93 -10.14 -16.98
N ARG A 283 14.96 -11.01 -17.32
CA ARG A 283 13.59 -10.58 -17.70
C ARG A 283 12.90 -9.84 -16.56
N PHE A 284 13.00 -10.34 -15.33
CA PHE A 284 12.43 -9.70 -14.16
C PHE A 284 13.08 -8.33 -13.89
N LEU A 285 14.40 -8.22 -13.90
CA LEU A 285 15.09 -6.95 -13.67
C LEU A 285 14.81 -5.92 -14.78
N ARG A 286 14.70 -6.36 -16.03
CA ARG A 286 14.29 -5.51 -17.16
C ARG A 286 12.84 -5.04 -17.02
N TYR A 287 11.94 -5.89 -16.53
CA TYR A 287 10.57 -5.53 -16.19
C TYR A 287 10.54 -4.46 -15.09
N LEU A 288 11.28 -4.63 -13.99
CA LEU A 288 11.37 -3.62 -12.92
C LEU A 288 11.91 -2.27 -13.43
N TRP A 289 12.95 -2.29 -14.26
CA TRP A 289 13.48 -1.06 -14.87
C TRP A 289 12.43 -0.36 -15.75
N THR A 290 11.67 -1.15 -16.52
CA THR A 290 10.59 -0.66 -17.38
C THR A 290 9.48 0.00 -16.56
N LEU A 291 9.03 -0.64 -15.47
CA LEU A 291 8.06 -0.07 -14.53
C LEU A 291 8.55 1.26 -13.94
N VAL A 292 9.77 1.30 -13.43
CA VAL A 292 10.36 2.50 -12.82
C VAL A 292 10.38 3.67 -13.80
N LYS A 293 10.67 3.43 -15.08
CA LYS A 293 10.64 4.46 -16.12
C LYS A 293 9.22 4.87 -16.54
N GLN A 294 8.30 3.90 -16.69
CA GLN A 294 6.91 4.15 -17.07
C GLN A 294 6.14 4.96 -16.01
N HIS A 295 6.44 4.71 -14.72
CA HIS A 295 5.83 5.42 -13.59
C HIS A 295 6.68 6.58 -13.06
N HIS A 296 7.75 6.97 -13.78
CA HIS A 296 8.66 8.09 -13.48
C HIS A 296 9.30 8.05 -12.07
N LEU A 297 9.43 6.86 -11.48
CA LEU A 297 10.00 6.66 -10.15
C LEU A 297 11.51 6.94 -10.09
N ASP A 298 12.16 7.13 -11.24
CA ASP A 298 13.52 7.63 -11.38
C ASP A 298 13.64 9.16 -11.21
N ARG A 299 12.52 9.89 -11.31
CA ARG A 299 12.44 11.35 -11.15
C ARG A 299 11.68 11.76 -9.90
N ASP A 300 10.60 11.05 -9.61
CA ASP A 300 9.67 11.28 -8.51
C ASP A 300 9.63 10.02 -7.61
N PRO A 301 10.63 9.79 -6.73
CA PRO A 301 10.81 8.48 -6.11
C PRO A 301 9.77 8.19 -5.02
N ALA A 302 8.88 7.23 -5.30
CA ALA A 302 7.85 6.78 -4.38
C ALA A 302 7.90 5.26 -4.15
N CYS A 303 8.34 4.86 -2.94
CA CYS A 303 8.48 3.46 -2.53
C CYS A 303 7.10 2.76 -2.47
N GLU A 304 6.04 3.48 -2.13
CA GLU A 304 4.66 2.98 -2.10
C GLU A 304 4.18 2.57 -3.50
N THR A 305 4.51 3.36 -4.53
CA THR A 305 4.18 3.03 -5.91
C THR A 305 5.04 1.87 -6.43
N LEU A 306 6.34 1.80 -6.09
CA LEU A 306 7.17 0.63 -6.42
C LEU A 306 6.60 -0.66 -5.82
N LEU A 307 6.26 -0.65 -4.52
CA LEU A 307 5.66 -1.79 -3.83
C LEU A 307 4.36 -2.23 -4.52
N TRP A 308 3.48 -1.29 -4.84
CA TRP A 308 2.21 -1.60 -5.50
C TRP A 308 2.44 -2.30 -6.85
N LEU A 309 3.38 -1.82 -7.67
CA LEU A 309 3.69 -2.40 -8.98
C LEU A 309 4.36 -3.79 -8.88
N LEU A 310 5.06 -4.08 -7.78
CA LEU A 310 5.55 -5.42 -7.47
C LEU A 310 4.39 -6.37 -7.15
N LEU A 311 3.46 -5.93 -6.29
CA LEU A 311 2.29 -6.71 -5.87
C LEU A 311 1.26 -6.95 -6.98
N GLU A 312 1.17 -6.06 -7.98
CA GLU A 312 0.32 -6.27 -9.17
C GLU A 312 0.79 -7.44 -10.06
N GLU A 313 2.01 -7.94 -9.87
CA GLU A 313 2.64 -9.05 -10.62
C GLU A 313 2.47 -8.95 -12.15
N GLY A 314 2.51 -7.73 -12.71
CA GLY A 314 2.32 -7.46 -14.14
C GLY A 314 3.40 -8.02 -15.09
N CYS A 315 4.35 -8.80 -14.58
CA CYS A 315 5.40 -9.48 -15.34
C CYS A 315 4.85 -10.70 -16.10
N ASP A 316 5.71 -11.36 -16.88
CA ASP A 316 5.36 -12.59 -17.61
C ASP A 316 4.93 -13.71 -16.64
N SER A 317 3.98 -14.56 -17.07
CA SER A 317 3.32 -15.53 -16.18
C SER A 317 4.26 -16.57 -15.53
N ASP A 318 5.43 -16.84 -16.12
CA ASP A 318 6.43 -17.75 -15.56
C ASP A 318 7.35 -17.10 -14.50
N LEU A 319 7.18 -15.81 -14.23
CA LEU A 319 7.87 -15.04 -13.18
C LEU A 319 6.96 -14.82 -11.95
N ARG A 320 5.65 -14.85 -12.14
CA ARG A 320 4.63 -14.65 -11.09
C ARG A 320 4.72 -15.75 -10.02
N ASP A 321 4.48 -15.38 -8.77
CA ASP A 321 4.30 -16.33 -7.67
C ASP A 321 3.28 -15.78 -6.67
N PRO A 322 2.06 -16.36 -6.62
CA PRO A 322 1.00 -15.89 -5.72
C PRO A 322 1.42 -15.92 -4.25
N GLU A 323 2.38 -16.75 -3.83
CA GLU A 323 2.84 -16.83 -2.44
C GLU A 323 3.87 -15.75 -2.06
N ARG A 324 4.48 -15.05 -3.04
CA ARG A 324 5.52 -14.06 -2.78
C ARG A 324 4.99 -12.84 -2.01
N GLY A 325 3.76 -12.43 -2.29
CA GLY A 325 3.06 -11.38 -1.54
C GLY A 325 2.77 -11.79 -0.08
N TRP A 326 2.41 -13.05 0.16
CA TRP A 326 2.12 -13.56 1.51
C TRP A 326 3.39 -13.69 2.35
N SER A 327 4.41 -14.37 1.82
CA SER A 327 5.70 -14.59 2.50
C SER A 327 6.48 -13.30 2.78
N THR A 328 6.49 -12.36 1.84
CA THR A 328 7.06 -11.00 2.03
C THR A 328 6.39 -10.28 3.20
N GLY A 329 5.06 -10.37 3.31
CA GLY A 329 4.29 -9.71 4.37
C GLY A 329 4.59 -10.26 5.77
N GLU A 330 4.74 -11.59 5.89
CA GLU A 330 5.11 -12.22 7.17
C GLU A 330 6.55 -11.87 7.60
N LEU A 331 7.52 -11.87 6.68
CA LEU A 331 8.90 -11.47 7.02
C LEU A 331 9.00 -9.97 7.33
N LEU A 332 8.25 -9.12 6.61
CA LEU A 332 8.15 -7.70 6.90
C LEU A 332 7.51 -7.43 8.26
N LYS A 333 6.48 -8.18 8.64
CA LYS A 333 5.85 -8.09 9.97
C LYS A 333 6.91 -8.30 11.06
N VAL A 334 7.74 -9.33 10.91
CA VAL A 334 8.87 -9.64 11.81
C VAL A 334 9.93 -8.53 11.80
N HIS A 335 10.35 -8.05 10.63
CA HIS A 335 11.31 -6.93 10.51
C HIS A 335 10.84 -5.68 11.25
N LYS A 336 9.55 -5.33 11.15
CA LYS A 336 8.97 -4.15 11.81
C LYS A 336 8.95 -4.23 13.35
N GLN A 337 9.26 -5.39 13.94
CA GLN A 337 9.45 -5.59 15.39
C GLN A 337 10.88 -5.31 15.84
N LEU A 338 11.83 -5.12 14.92
CA LEU A 338 13.19 -4.74 15.25
C LEU A 338 13.25 -3.28 15.72
N ARG A 339 14.26 -2.94 16.54
CA ARG A 339 14.60 -1.54 16.81
C ARG A 339 14.93 -0.81 15.49
N PRO A 340 14.68 0.52 15.37
CA PRO A 340 14.92 1.26 14.12
C PRO A 340 16.36 1.16 13.57
N ASP A 341 17.36 1.07 14.44
CA ASP A 341 18.77 0.90 14.07
C ASP A 341 19.05 -0.49 13.46
N LEU A 342 18.39 -1.54 13.98
CA LEU A 342 18.45 -2.90 13.45
C LEU A 342 17.64 -3.04 12.15
N GLN A 343 16.51 -2.34 12.04
CA GLN A 343 15.75 -2.24 10.78
C GLN A 343 16.62 -1.65 9.67
N PHE A 344 17.32 -0.55 9.97
CA PHE A 344 18.26 0.10 9.06
C PHE A 344 19.43 -0.82 8.69
N LEU A 345 20.11 -1.43 9.68
CA LEU A 345 21.23 -2.34 9.44
C LEU A 345 20.82 -3.53 8.55
N TRP A 346 19.65 -4.14 8.82
CA TRP A 346 19.13 -5.24 8.01
C TRP A 346 18.88 -4.82 6.55
N ASN A 347 18.25 -3.66 6.34
CA ASN A 347 18.01 -3.10 5.00
C ASN A 347 19.33 -2.83 4.26
N GLU A 348 20.32 -2.25 4.94
CA GLU A 348 21.62 -1.94 4.34
C GLU A 348 22.40 -3.21 3.97
N ILE A 349 22.40 -4.25 4.81
CA ILE A 349 23.02 -5.54 4.48
C ILE A 349 22.38 -6.12 3.20
N LEU A 350 21.05 -6.11 3.12
CA LEU A 350 20.32 -6.64 1.97
C LEU A 350 20.59 -5.82 0.70
N MET A 351 20.62 -4.49 0.81
CA MET A 351 20.93 -3.60 -0.31
C MET A 351 22.38 -3.78 -0.80
N ASN A 352 23.33 -4.02 0.10
CA ASN A 352 24.71 -4.35 -0.27
C ASN A 352 24.78 -5.65 -1.09
N PHE A 353 24.10 -6.71 -0.65
CA PHE A 353 24.05 -7.98 -1.39
C PHE A 353 23.36 -7.86 -2.77
N LEU A 354 22.29 -7.07 -2.87
CA LEU A 354 21.71 -6.72 -4.17
C LEU A 354 22.72 -5.96 -5.05
N SER A 355 23.54 -5.09 -4.47
CA SER A 355 24.55 -4.28 -5.17
C SER A 355 25.88 -5.02 -5.46
N PHE A 356 26.00 -6.31 -5.14
CA PHE A 356 27.27 -7.08 -5.16
C PHE A 356 28.39 -6.50 -4.27
N GLN A 357 28.02 -5.77 -3.23
CA GLN A 357 28.94 -5.16 -2.26
C GLN A 357 28.99 -5.98 -0.97
N THR A 358 30.16 -5.98 -0.31
CA THR A 358 30.29 -6.56 1.03
C THR A 358 29.94 -5.49 2.06
N PRO A 359 28.92 -5.71 2.93
CA PRO A 359 28.51 -4.72 3.90
C PRO A 359 29.59 -4.51 4.98
N ILE A 360 29.76 -3.26 5.43
CA ILE A 360 30.74 -2.87 6.46
C ILE A 360 30.41 -3.56 7.81
N ARG A 361 29.11 -3.62 8.15
CA ARG A 361 28.59 -4.41 9.28
C ARG A 361 27.82 -5.59 8.69
N GLY A 362 28.37 -6.79 8.82
CA GLY A 362 27.82 -8.02 8.24
C GLY A 362 26.66 -8.64 9.02
N ILE A 363 26.24 -9.84 8.57
CA ILE A 363 25.17 -10.64 9.20
C ILE A 363 25.54 -10.97 10.65
N GLU A 364 26.82 -11.25 10.88
CA GLU A 364 27.39 -11.64 12.17
C GLU A 364 27.21 -10.51 13.20
N ALA A 365 27.48 -9.26 12.82
CA ALA A 365 27.28 -8.08 13.68
C ALA A 365 25.79 -7.74 13.92
N PHE A 366 24.91 -8.13 12.99
CA PHE A 366 23.46 -8.02 13.16
C PHE A 366 22.92 -9.10 14.12
N GLU A 367 23.43 -10.33 14.02
CA GLU A 367 23.11 -11.43 14.95
C GLU A 367 23.56 -11.16 16.38
N GLU A 368 24.76 -10.59 16.55
CA GLU A 368 25.24 -10.16 17.86
C GLU A 368 24.29 -9.14 18.51
N GLU A 369 23.90 -8.07 17.81
CA GLU A 369 22.99 -7.07 18.39
C GLU A 369 21.57 -7.58 18.61
N LEU A 370 21.06 -8.50 17.77
CA LEU A 370 19.77 -9.18 18.01
C LEU A 370 19.75 -9.88 19.38
N LEU A 371 20.79 -10.67 19.68
CA LEU A 371 20.89 -11.39 20.95
C LEU A 371 20.96 -10.45 22.16
N HIS A 372 21.72 -9.36 22.04
CA HIS A 372 21.79 -8.34 23.10
C HIS A 372 20.44 -7.63 23.30
N SER A 373 19.67 -7.38 22.23
CA SER A 373 18.34 -6.75 22.31
C SER A 373 17.27 -7.62 22.97
N THR A 374 17.52 -8.93 23.14
CA THR A 374 16.60 -9.88 23.80
C THR A 374 17.00 -10.14 25.27
N SER A 375 18.07 -9.51 25.75
CA SER A 375 18.63 -9.70 27.10
C SER A 375 18.41 -8.47 28.03
N GLN A 376 17.58 -7.52 27.58
CA GLN A 376 17.13 -6.33 28.32
C GLN A 376 15.60 -6.33 28.40
#